data_AF-A0AAP0R8G8-F1
#
_entry.id   AF-A0AAP0R8G8-F1
#
_cell.length_a   1.000
_cell.length_b   1.000
_cell.length_c   1.000
_cell.angle_alpha   90.00
_cell.angle_beta   90.00
_cell.angle_gamma   90.00
#
_symmetry.space_group_name_H-M   'P 1'
#
loop_
_entity.id
_entity.type
_entity.pdbx_description
1 polymer ?
#
loop_
_entity_poly.entity_id
_entity_poly.type
_entity_poly.pdbx_seq_one_letter_code
_entity_poly.pdbx_strand_id
1 'polypeptide(L)'
;MTLEIFSPARLAASSGVRRKEMSLLLNQLMQGHNYSRGMRKVELKSKFFELSFNVVTMMIAGKRYYGDDVEDAEEARRVREVMKAGLELCATSNVGDYLPVLQWVDFQGLERKMKGLMKRMDEFLQGLVDGRRNLLSNAAATGISGTEKKTVIDNLLSLQHSEPEIYTDEIIKGIVLENAMNS
;
A
#
# COMPACT_ATOMS: atom_id res chain seq x y z
N MET A 1 -18.57 2.84 -9.65
CA MET A 1 -18.18 1.67 -8.82
C MET A 1 -17.17 2.00 -7.72
N THR A 2 -16.87 3.28 -7.45
CA THR A 2 -15.90 3.76 -6.45
C THR A 2 -16.38 3.70 -4.99
N LEU A 3 -17.66 3.41 -4.74
CA LEU A 3 -18.28 3.52 -3.42
C LEU A 3 -18.16 2.27 -2.53
N GLU A 4 -17.73 1.12 -3.05
CA GLU A 4 -17.87 -0.13 -2.27
C GLU A 4 -16.63 -0.52 -1.47
N ILE A 5 -15.43 -0.17 -1.91
CA ILE A 5 -14.17 -0.72 -1.36
C ILE A 5 -13.77 -0.04 -0.04
N PHE A 6 -13.99 1.28 0.07
CA PHE A 6 -13.76 2.06 1.29
C PHE A 6 -15.07 2.64 1.84
N SER A 7 -16.20 1.97 1.56
CA SER A 7 -17.49 2.34 2.16
C SER A 7 -17.38 2.38 3.69
N PRO A 8 -18.21 3.17 4.39
CA PRO A 8 -18.28 3.14 5.85
C PRO A 8 -18.42 1.72 6.43
N ALA A 9 -19.11 0.82 5.73
CA ALA A 9 -19.24 -0.58 6.11
C ALA A 9 -17.91 -1.35 6.00
N ARG A 10 -17.11 -1.15 4.95
CA ARG A 10 -15.78 -1.77 4.81
C ARG A 10 -14.74 -1.12 5.71
N LEU A 11 -14.85 0.19 5.96
CA LEU A 11 -14.08 0.88 7.00
C LEU A 11 -14.42 0.34 8.40
N ALA A 12 -15.69 0.04 8.69
CA ALA A 12 -16.09 -0.61 9.93
C ALA A 12 -15.55 -2.07 10.01
N ALA A 13 -15.61 -2.83 8.92
CA ALA A 13 -15.09 -4.20 8.84
C ALA A 13 -13.54 -4.27 9.02
N SER A 14 -12.84 -3.22 8.58
CA SER A 14 -11.38 -3.06 8.73
C SER A 14 -10.96 -2.41 10.06
N SER A 15 -11.89 -2.11 10.97
CA SER A 15 -11.59 -1.60 12.31
C SER A 15 -10.60 -2.48 13.08
N GLY A 16 -10.68 -3.80 12.88
CA GLY A 16 -9.74 -4.75 13.47
C GLY A 16 -8.31 -4.59 12.95
N VAL A 17 -8.14 -4.29 11.65
CA VAL A 17 -6.83 -4.00 11.06
C VAL A 17 -6.27 -2.71 11.65
N ARG A 18 -7.05 -1.63 11.64
CA ARG A 18 -6.61 -0.34 12.22
C ARG A 18 -6.23 -0.46 13.69
N ARG A 19 -7.04 -1.15 14.49
CA ARG A 19 -6.74 -1.38 15.92
C ARG A 19 -5.46 -2.18 16.09
N LYS A 20 -5.26 -3.22 15.29
CA LYS A 20 -4.05 -4.05 15.34
C LYS A 20 -2.81 -3.23 14.99
N GLU A 21 -2.81 -2.51 13.87
CA GLU A 21 -1.66 -1.69 13.46
C GLU A 21 -1.37 -0.56 14.46
N MET A 22 -2.41 0.08 15.01
CA MET A 22 -2.25 1.08 16.08
C MET A 22 -1.61 0.47 17.33
N SER A 23 -2.06 -0.72 17.75
CA SER A 23 -1.47 -1.42 18.89
C SER A 23 -0.01 -1.80 18.65
N LEU A 24 0.35 -2.23 17.44
CA LEU A 24 1.73 -2.54 17.07
C LEU A 24 2.60 -1.29 17.16
N LEU A 25 2.15 -0.16 16.62
CA LEU A 25 2.87 1.10 16.74
C LEU A 25 3.07 1.51 18.20
N LEU A 26 2.02 1.44 19.03
CA LEU A 26 2.12 1.76 20.46
C LEU A 26 3.13 0.85 21.18
N ASN A 27 3.10 -0.45 20.90
CA ASN A 27 4.06 -1.40 21.45
C ASN A 27 5.50 -1.04 21.07
N GLN A 28 5.75 -0.69 19.79
CA GLN A 28 7.07 -0.26 19.33
C GLN A 28 7.56 1.03 20.00
N LEU A 29 6.65 1.99 20.22
CA LEU A 29 6.97 3.23 20.92
C LEU A 29 7.30 2.98 22.39
N MET A 30 6.57 2.08 23.05
CA MET A 30 6.80 1.69 24.45
C MET A 30 8.08 0.87 24.64
N GLN A 31 8.39 -0.08 23.75
CA GLN A 31 9.61 -0.89 23.83
C GLN A 31 10.89 -0.05 23.68
N GLY A 32 10.82 1.07 22.95
CA GLY A 32 11.94 2.01 22.84
C GLY A 32 12.18 2.86 24.09
N HIS A 33 11.34 2.74 25.13
CA HIS A 33 11.43 3.51 26.36
C HIS A 33 12.30 2.79 27.40
N ASN A 34 13.62 3.03 27.34
CA ASN A 34 14.52 2.62 28.40
C ASN A 34 14.48 3.64 29.54
N TYR A 35 13.93 3.23 30.70
CA TYR A 35 13.86 4.07 31.91
C TYR A 35 15.21 4.67 32.33
N SER A 36 16.31 4.03 31.96
CA SER A 36 17.68 4.45 32.25
C SER A 36 18.27 5.47 31.26
N ARG A 37 17.64 5.72 30.10
CA ARG A 37 18.22 6.55 29.01
C ARG A 37 17.44 7.85 28.72
N GLY A 38 16.40 8.15 29.52
CA GLY A 38 15.57 9.35 29.35
C GLY A 38 14.59 9.27 28.17
N MET A 39 13.87 10.37 27.94
CA MET A 39 12.81 10.45 26.92
C MET A 39 13.37 10.37 25.50
N ARG A 40 12.91 9.39 24.72
CA ARG A 40 13.31 9.20 23.31
C ARG A 40 12.55 10.17 22.40
N LYS A 41 13.27 10.92 21.57
CA LYS A 41 12.66 11.68 20.47
C LYS A 41 12.17 10.72 19.37
N VAL A 42 10.93 10.91 18.92
CA VAL A 42 10.30 10.11 17.86
C VAL A 42 9.84 11.07 16.76
N GLU A 43 10.15 10.72 15.51
CA GLU A 43 9.64 11.44 14.34
C GLU A 43 8.24 10.90 14.01
N LEU A 44 7.21 11.63 14.44
CA LEU A 44 5.83 11.17 14.35
C LEU A 44 5.31 11.12 12.91
N LYS A 45 5.84 11.95 11.98
CA LYS A 45 5.38 11.97 10.59
C LYS A 45 5.69 10.64 9.90
N SER A 46 6.90 10.11 10.06
CA SER A 46 7.30 8.78 9.58
C SER A 46 6.45 7.70 10.20
N LYS A 47 6.19 7.77 11.52
CA LYS A 47 5.37 6.77 12.21
C LYS A 47 3.92 6.75 11.76
N PHE A 48 3.32 7.90 11.50
CA PHE A 48 1.98 7.96 10.93
C PHE A 48 1.96 7.50 9.47
N PHE A 49 2.99 7.81 8.68
CA PHE A 49 3.10 7.29 7.32
C PHE A 49 3.20 5.76 7.31
N GLU A 50 4.09 5.18 8.11
CA GLU A 50 4.26 3.74 8.27
C GLU A 50 2.94 3.06 8.69
N LEU A 51 2.24 3.65 9.66
CA LEU A 51 0.94 3.18 10.14
C LEU A 51 -0.12 3.19 9.02
N SER A 52 -0.32 4.34 8.37
CA SER A 52 -1.31 4.49 7.30
C SER A 52 -1.01 3.53 6.15
N PHE A 53 0.26 3.40 5.78
CA PHE A 53 0.68 2.49 4.73
C PHE A 53 0.32 1.04 5.06
N ASN A 54 0.72 0.55 6.24
CA ASN A 54 0.41 -0.81 6.66
C ASN A 54 -1.11 -1.04 6.77
N VAL A 55 -1.88 -0.08 7.25
CA VAL A 55 -3.35 -0.19 7.30
C VAL A 55 -3.92 -0.41 5.90
N VAL A 56 -3.51 0.42 4.93
CA VAL A 56 -3.99 0.34 3.55
C VAL A 56 -3.57 -0.98 2.90
N THR A 57 -2.30 -1.38 3.00
CA THR A 57 -1.81 -2.61 2.35
C THR A 57 -2.35 -3.87 3.00
N MET A 58 -2.59 -3.87 4.32
CA MET A 58 -3.27 -4.96 5.01
C MET A 58 -4.73 -5.09 4.59
N MET A 59 -5.43 -3.98 4.33
CA MET A 59 -6.79 -4.02 3.81
C MET A 59 -6.83 -4.52 2.35
N ILE A 60 -5.90 -4.08 1.53
CA ILE A 60 -5.89 -4.34 0.10
C ILE A 60 -5.42 -5.76 -0.22
N ALA A 61 -4.34 -6.21 0.42
CA ALA A 61 -3.64 -7.44 0.08
C ALA A 61 -3.26 -8.29 1.31
N GLY A 62 -3.61 -7.86 2.53
CA GLY A 62 -3.25 -8.60 3.75
C GLY A 62 -1.75 -8.57 4.08
N LYS A 63 -0.96 -7.67 3.45
CA LYS A 63 0.49 -7.60 3.61
C LYS A 63 0.93 -6.37 4.41
N ARG A 64 1.95 -6.55 5.27
CA ARG A 64 2.68 -5.47 5.93
C ARG A 64 4.01 -5.19 5.25
N TYR A 65 4.40 -3.93 5.25
CA TYR A 65 5.68 -3.49 4.71
C TYR A 65 6.52 -2.71 5.71
N TYR A 66 5.96 -2.32 6.86
CA TYR A 66 6.66 -1.67 7.97
C TYR A 66 6.52 -2.44 9.28
N GLY A 67 7.50 -2.27 10.17
CA GLY A 67 7.57 -2.95 11.47
C GLY A 67 8.33 -4.28 11.44
N ASP A 68 8.34 -4.96 12.59
CA ASP A 68 9.12 -6.18 12.82
C ASP A 68 8.38 -7.44 12.32
N ASP A 69 7.06 -7.36 12.16
CA ASP A 69 6.18 -8.43 11.65
C ASP A 69 6.09 -8.46 10.11
N VAL A 70 7.15 -8.03 9.41
CA VAL A 70 7.23 -8.07 7.94
C VAL A 70 7.64 -9.48 7.51
N GLU A 71 6.82 -10.10 6.66
CA GLU A 71 7.03 -11.48 6.20
C GLU A 71 8.16 -11.60 5.16
N ASP A 72 8.26 -10.63 4.25
CA ASP A 72 9.31 -10.56 3.22
C ASP A 72 10.05 -9.21 3.31
N ALA A 73 11.25 -9.26 3.90
CA ALA A 73 12.08 -8.09 4.12
C ALA A 73 12.61 -7.48 2.81
N GLU A 74 12.88 -8.29 1.78
CA GLU A 74 13.40 -7.81 0.51
C GLU A 74 12.28 -7.17 -0.33
N GLU A 75 11.08 -7.76 -0.35
CA GLU A 75 9.89 -7.13 -0.92
C GLU A 75 9.63 -5.79 -0.23
N ALA A 76 9.61 -5.77 1.10
CA ALA A 76 9.39 -4.56 1.86
C ALA A 76 10.43 -3.48 1.58
N ARG A 77 11.71 -3.83 1.46
CA ARG A 77 12.74 -2.87 1.09
C ARG A 77 12.46 -2.22 -0.26
N ARG A 78 12.13 -3.02 -1.29
CA ARG A 78 11.80 -2.50 -2.63
C ARG A 78 10.58 -1.59 -2.61
N VAL A 79 9.52 -1.98 -1.91
CA VAL A 79 8.29 -1.18 -1.79
C VAL A 79 8.55 0.15 -1.09
N ARG A 80 9.34 0.14 -0.01
CA ARG A 80 9.74 1.36 0.71
C ARG A 80 10.55 2.31 -0.17
N GLU A 81 11.44 1.77 -1.02
CA GLU A 81 12.20 2.57 -1.99
C GLU A 81 11.28 3.24 -3.02
N VAL A 82 10.27 2.51 -3.53
CA VAL A 82 9.24 3.06 -4.43
C VAL A 82 8.45 4.17 -3.75
N MET A 83 7.97 3.93 -2.53
CA MET A 83 7.18 4.92 -1.77
C MET A 83 8.00 6.17 -1.44
N LYS A 84 9.26 6.01 -1.03
CA LYS A 84 10.16 7.13 -0.79
C LYS A 84 10.39 7.96 -2.05
N ALA A 85 10.69 7.31 -3.18
CA ALA A 85 10.88 7.99 -4.46
C ALA A 85 9.60 8.72 -4.90
N GLY A 86 8.42 8.13 -4.67
CA GLY A 86 7.13 8.76 -4.93
C GLY A 86 6.89 10.01 -4.09
N LEU A 87 7.14 9.94 -2.77
CA LEU A 87 7.01 11.10 -1.88
C LEU A 87 7.96 12.24 -2.25
N GLU A 88 9.22 11.91 -2.59
CA GLU A 88 10.20 12.89 -3.06
C GLU A 88 9.74 13.55 -4.37
N LEU A 89 9.25 12.75 -5.32
CA LEU A 89 8.71 13.26 -6.58
C LEU A 89 7.50 14.17 -6.36
N CYS A 90 6.51 13.77 -5.54
CA CYS A 90 5.36 14.60 -5.21
C CYS A 90 5.76 15.92 -4.51
N ALA A 91 6.76 15.87 -3.63
CA ALA A 91 7.29 17.08 -2.98
C ALA A 91 7.97 18.03 -3.97
N THR A 92 8.62 17.49 -5.01
CA THR A 92 9.24 18.29 -6.08
C THR A 92 8.25 18.83 -7.10
N SER A 93 7.20 18.07 -7.44
CA SER A 93 6.17 18.47 -8.41
C SER A 93 5.39 19.71 -7.95
N ASN A 94 5.23 19.89 -6.64
CA ASN A 94 4.65 21.11 -6.06
C ASN A 94 5.46 22.39 -6.35
N VAL A 95 6.67 22.30 -6.94
CA VAL A 95 7.45 23.46 -7.39
C VAL A 95 7.22 23.74 -8.89
N GLY A 96 6.92 22.72 -9.69
CA GLY A 96 6.69 22.82 -11.14
C GLY A 96 5.32 23.40 -11.52
N ASP A 97 4.30 23.19 -10.68
CA ASP A 97 2.95 23.72 -10.89
C ASP A 97 2.85 25.26 -10.80
N TYR A 98 3.90 25.94 -10.30
CA TYR A 98 3.95 27.40 -10.14
C TYR A 98 4.66 28.15 -11.29
N LEU A 99 5.29 27.46 -12.25
CA LEU A 99 6.10 28.11 -13.30
C LEU A 99 5.84 27.50 -14.70
N PRO A 100 4.89 28.05 -15.48
CA PRO A 100 4.46 27.54 -16.79
C PRO A 100 5.59 27.41 -17.84
N VAL A 101 6.65 28.21 -17.72
CA VAL A 101 7.83 28.18 -18.61
C VAL A 101 8.64 26.88 -18.47
N LEU A 102 8.48 26.12 -17.37
CA LEU A 102 9.18 24.86 -17.13
C LEU A 102 8.50 23.64 -17.76
N GLN A 103 7.32 23.77 -18.37
CA GLN A 103 6.61 22.66 -19.05
C GLN A 103 7.20 22.32 -20.43
N TRP A 104 7.95 23.24 -21.05
CA TRP A 104 8.43 23.12 -22.43
C TRP A 104 9.83 22.50 -22.56
N VAL A 105 10.51 22.28 -21.45
CA VAL A 105 11.85 21.73 -21.40
C VAL A 105 11.80 20.63 -20.34
N ASP A 106 12.32 19.44 -20.63
CA ASP A 106 12.54 18.36 -19.65
C ASP A 106 13.57 18.82 -18.61
N PHE A 107 13.24 19.83 -17.80
CA PHE A 107 14.22 20.70 -17.14
C PHE A 107 15.01 19.96 -16.06
N GLN A 108 14.62 18.75 -15.67
CA GLN A 108 15.29 17.98 -14.60
C GLN A 108 15.25 16.44 -14.78
N GLY A 109 14.87 15.93 -15.95
CA GLY A 109 14.63 14.49 -16.14
C GLY A 109 13.45 13.97 -15.30
N LEU A 110 12.53 14.87 -14.92
CA LEU A 110 11.40 14.61 -14.04
C LEU A 110 10.45 13.60 -14.68
N GLU A 111 10.18 13.75 -15.98
CA GLU A 111 9.36 12.81 -16.75
C GLU A 111 9.99 11.41 -16.75
N ARG A 112 11.32 11.31 -16.95
CA ARG A 112 12.04 10.03 -16.93
C ARG A 112 11.99 9.38 -15.54
N LYS A 113 12.16 10.16 -14.47
CA LYS A 113 12.03 9.68 -13.09
C LYS A 113 10.61 9.21 -12.80
N MET A 114 9.59 9.94 -13.26
CA MET A 114 8.18 9.61 -13.09
C MET A 114 7.80 8.34 -13.85
N LYS A 115 8.24 8.17 -15.11
CA LYS A 115 8.09 6.92 -15.87
C LYS A 115 8.74 5.74 -15.14
N GLY A 116 9.96 5.91 -14.63
CA GLY A 116 10.65 4.89 -13.86
C GLY A 116 10.01 4.57 -12.51
N LEU A 117 9.33 5.53 -11.89
CA LEU A 117 8.53 5.32 -10.68
C LEU A 117 7.24 4.57 -11.02
N MET A 118 6.50 5.00 -12.05
CA MET A 118 5.26 4.35 -12.46
C MET A 118 5.48 2.88 -12.84
N LYS A 119 6.57 2.56 -13.52
CA LYS A 119 6.93 1.17 -13.82
C LYS A 119 7.10 0.33 -12.54
N ARG A 120 7.83 0.84 -11.55
CA ARG A 120 8.05 0.13 -10.29
C ARG A 120 6.79 0.04 -9.43
N MET A 121 5.91 1.05 -9.51
CA MET A 121 4.59 1.01 -8.87
C MET A 121 3.69 -0.04 -9.53
N ASP A 122 3.72 -0.14 -10.86
CA ASP A 122 2.99 -1.16 -11.60
C ASP A 122 3.46 -2.58 -11.24
N GLU A 123 4.77 -2.80 -11.19
CA GLU A 123 5.38 -4.06 -10.73
C GLU A 123 4.96 -4.40 -9.29
N PHE A 124 4.93 -3.41 -8.40
CA PHE A 124 4.46 -3.58 -7.03
C PHE A 124 2.98 -4.00 -6.97
N LEU A 125 2.10 -3.27 -7.66
CA LEU A 125 0.66 -3.56 -7.68
C LEU A 125 0.39 -4.94 -8.31
N GLN A 126 1.10 -5.28 -9.38
CA GLN A 126 1.02 -6.61 -9.99
C GLN A 126 1.41 -7.70 -9.00
N GLY A 127 2.50 -7.50 -8.24
CA GLY A 127 2.92 -8.42 -7.18
C GLY A 127 1.87 -8.62 -6.08
N LEU A 128 1.07 -7.60 -5.75
CA LEU A 128 -0.05 -7.74 -4.83
C LEU A 128 -1.17 -8.62 -5.42
N VAL A 129 -1.53 -8.37 -6.68
CA VAL A 129 -2.57 -9.12 -7.40
C VAL A 129 -2.18 -10.59 -7.53
N ASP A 130 -0.98 -10.86 -8.03
CA ASP A 130 -0.47 -12.22 -8.22
C ASP A 130 -0.29 -12.95 -6.89
N GLY A 131 0.19 -12.24 -5.85
CA GLY A 131 0.29 -12.79 -4.50
C GLY A 131 -1.04 -13.33 -3.99
N ARG A 132 -2.11 -12.53 -4.06
CA ARG A 132 -3.45 -12.99 -3.65
C ARG A 132 -4.01 -14.07 -4.55
N ARG A 133 -3.84 -13.95 -5.87
CA ARG A 133 -4.26 -14.96 -6.85
C ARG A 133 -3.66 -16.33 -6.52
N ASN A 134 -2.34 -16.39 -6.31
CA ASN A 134 -1.63 -17.61 -5.95
C ASN A 134 -2.10 -18.17 -4.60
N LEU A 135 -2.31 -17.32 -3.59
CA LEU A 135 -2.83 -17.75 -2.29
C LEU A 135 -4.23 -18.39 -2.42
N LEU A 136 -5.14 -17.77 -3.17
CA LEU A 136 -6.48 -18.30 -3.40
C LEU A 136 -6.47 -19.62 -4.18
N SER A 137 -5.63 -19.73 -5.22
CA SER A 137 -5.46 -20.97 -5.98
C SER A 137 -4.91 -22.11 -5.09
N ASN A 138 -3.94 -21.82 -4.22
CA ASN A 138 -3.37 -22.80 -3.29
C ASN A 138 -4.37 -23.23 -2.20
N ALA A 139 -5.17 -22.29 -1.69
CA ALA A 139 -6.23 -22.58 -0.72
C ALA A 139 -7.31 -23.50 -1.33
N ALA A 140 -7.70 -23.25 -2.58
CA ALA A 140 -8.65 -24.11 -3.30
C ALA A 140 -8.08 -25.52 -3.54
N ALA A 141 -6.79 -25.64 -3.85
CA ALA A 141 -6.14 -26.93 -4.07
C ALA A 141 -5.95 -27.76 -2.78
N THR A 142 -5.74 -27.11 -1.63
CA THR A 142 -5.48 -27.78 -0.35
C THR A 142 -6.75 -28.00 0.49
N GLY A 143 -7.89 -27.42 0.11
CA GLY A 143 -9.14 -27.47 0.88
C GLY A 143 -9.07 -26.71 2.21
N ILE A 144 -7.96 -26.05 2.50
CA ILE A 144 -7.78 -25.22 3.69
C ILE A 144 -8.32 -23.83 3.32
N SER A 145 -9.58 -23.56 3.68
CA SER A 145 -10.08 -22.20 3.72
C SER A 145 -9.37 -21.49 4.88
N GLY A 146 -8.27 -20.80 4.57
CA GLY A 146 -7.53 -20.02 5.54
C GLY A 146 -8.47 -19.04 6.26
N THR A 147 -8.31 -18.91 7.57
CA THR A 147 -9.03 -17.97 8.45
C THR A 147 -8.71 -16.49 8.15
N GLU A 148 -8.04 -16.20 7.03
CA GLU A 148 -7.71 -14.84 6.61
C GLU A 148 -8.95 -14.09 6.16
N LYS A 149 -9.06 -12.84 6.62
CA LYS A 149 -10.14 -11.94 6.20
C LYS A 149 -9.99 -11.64 4.71
N LYS A 150 -11.10 -11.76 3.98
CA LYS A 150 -11.20 -11.43 2.56
C LYS A 150 -10.73 -9.99 2.32
N THR A 151 -9.74 -9.82 1.46
CA THR A 151 -9.10 -8.55 1.12
C THR A 151 -9.84 -7.84 -0.03
N VAL A 152 -9.43 -6.60 -0.35
CA VAL A 152 -9.96 -5.90 -1.53
C VAL A 152 -9.63 -6.67 -2.81
N ILE A 153 -8.38 -7.08 -2.97
CA ILE A 153 -7.94 -7.82 -4.16
C ILE A 153 -8.69 -9.16 -4.27
N ASP A 154 -8.99 -9.85 -3.17
CA ASP A 154 -9.79 -11.09 -3.25
C ASP A 154 -11.20 -10.86 -3.80
N ASN A 155 -11.80 -9.69 -3.53
CA ASN A 155 -13.08 -9.34 -4.10
C ASN A 155 -12.95 -9.02 -5.59
N LEU A 156 -11.93 -8.27 -5.98
CA LEU A 156 -11.68 -7.93 -7.38
C LEU A 156 -11.33 -9.16 -8.22
N LEU A 157 -10.55 -10.10 -7.68
CA LEU A 157 -10.26 -11.39 -8.31
C LEU A 157 -11.53 -12.25 -8.45
N SER A 158 -12.45 -12.20 -7.48
CA SER A 158 -13.75 -12.89 -7.65
C SER A 158 -14.60 -12.29 -8.77
N LEU A 159 -14.53 -10.97 -8.99
CA LEU A 159 -15.19 -10.30 -10.12
C LEU A 159 -14.48 -10.60 -11.44
N GLN A 160 -13.15 -10.69 -11.45
CA GLN A 160 -12.38 -11.14 -12.61
C GLN A 160 -12.74 -12.55 -13.07
N HIS A 161 -13.09 -13.46 -12.14
CA HIS A 161 -13.55 -14.79 -12.53
C HIS A 161 -14.91 -14.75 -13.24
N SER A 162 -15.82 -13.88 -12.80
CA SER A 162 -17.17 -13.74 -13.36
C SER A 162 -17.20 -12.91 -14.65
N GLU A 163 -16.38 -11.87 -14.73
CA GLU A 163 -16.37 -10.85 -15.79
C GLU A 163 -14.92 -10.52 -16.23
N PRO A 164 -14.20 -11.49 -16.81
CA PRO A 164 -12.76 -11.38 -17.08
C PRO A 164 -12.41 -10.29 -18.11
N GLU A 165 -13.32 -9.98 -19.04
CA GLU A 165 -13.13 -8.93 -20.04
C GLU A 165 -13.20 -7.51 -19.42
N ILE A 166 -13.85 -7.39 -18.25
CA ILE A 166 -14.06 -6.09 -17.56
C ILE A 166 -13.00 -5.90 -16.49
N TYR A 167 -12.72 -6.92 -15.67
CA TYR A 167 -11.78 -6.83 -14.56
C TYR A 167 -10.41 -7.39 -14.96
N THR A 168 -9.76 -6.76 -15.94
CA THR A 168 -8.36 -7.07 -16.28
C THR A 168 -7.43 -6.65 -15.15
N ASP A 169 -6.18 -7.15 -15.16
CA ASP A 169 -5.19 -6.78 -14.15
C ASP A 169 -4.93 -5.27 -14.14
N GLU A 170 -4.96 -4.61 -15.29
CA GLU A 170 -4.84 -3.15 -15.40
C GLU A 170 -6.00 -2.42 -14.69
N ILE A 171 -7.23 -2.90 -14.85
CA ILE A 171 -8.41 -2.34 -14.19
C ILE A 171 -8.34 -2.58 -12.69
N ILE A 172 -7.97 -3.78 -12.25
CA ILE A 172 -7.79 -4.10 -10.83
C ILE A 172 -6.72 -3.21 -10.20
N LYS A 173 -5.54 -3.10 -10.83
CA LYS A 173 -4.46 -2.23 -10.37
C LYS A 173 -4.89 -0.76 -10.34
N GLY A 174 -5.61 -0.30 -11.35
CA GLY A 174 -6.18 1.04 -11.42
C GLY A 174 -7.13 1.34 -10.25
N ILE A 175 -8.07 0.43 -9.97
CA ILE A 175 -8.99 0.53 -8.83
C ILE A 175 -8.22 0.55 -7.51
N VAL A 176 -7.24 -0.32 -7.33
CA VAL A 176 -6.42 -0.37 -6.11
C VAL A 176 -5.67 0.95 -5.89
N LEU A 177 -5.06 1.49 -6.96
CA LEU A 177 -4.31 2.73 -6.91
C LEU A 177 -5.22 3.95 -6.62
N GLU A 178 -6.34 4.08 -7.32
CA GLU A 178 -7.31 5.17 -7.11
C GLU A 178 -7.80 5.21 -5.65
N ASN A 179 -8.14 4.04 -5.10
CA ASN A 179 -8.65 3.99 -3.74
C ASN A 179 -7.56 4.22 -2.67
N ALA A 180 -6.30 3.84 -2.94
CA ALA A 180 -5.19 4.11 -2.04
C ALA A 180 -4.81 5.60 -1.98
N MET A 181 -5.08 6.38 -3.04
CA MET A 181 -4.76 7.81 -3.12
C MET A 181 -5.83 8.73 -2.50
N ASN A 182 -7.07 8.27 -2.35
CA ASN A 182 -8.20 9.07 -1.84
C ASN A 182 -8.44 8.89 -0.32
N SER A 183 -7.52 8.22 0.39
CA SER A 183 -7.61 7.91 1.84
C SER A 183 -6.70 8.76 2.70
#